data_AF-A0ABD7EM08-F1
#
_entry.id   AF-A0ABD7EM08-F1
#
_cell.length_a   1.000
_cell.length_b   1.000
_cell.length_c   1.000
_cell.angle_alpha   90.00
_cell.angle_beta   90.00
_cell.angle_gamma   90.00
#
_symmetry.space_group_name_H-M   'P 1'
#
loop_
_entity.id
_entity.type
_entity.pdbx_description
1 polymer ?
#
loop_
_entity_poly.entity_id
_entity_poly.type
_entity_poly.pdbx_seq_one_letter_code
_entity_poly.pdbx_strand_id
1 'polypeptide(L)'
;MSLADQVLAVNDDLPIRTDKPVHSGKVRSVYWLTAADSARLIREKGYDVPADAPLAIMVISDRISAFDCIWQGVNGLNGIPGKGAALNAISSHWFKLFKEKGLADSHILDIPHPFVWIVQKARPVMIEAIARQYITGSMWRAYKDGEREFCGITLPEGLKKDQKLPEILITPSTKGVLKGLDGVPEADDVNVSRADIERHYKGFNFSKPADIDRYEVLLKEGFNVISDALAELDQVFVDTKFEFGYVHDAAGNEKLIYMDEVGTPDSSRIWDGAALRDGQIVEKSKEGFRQWLLNHFPDPDILLNKNRMPERFALARDNKLPTEVMMDISSTYVGIAEKIIGHKLELSANPKQEIIDILRAQYGLID
;
A
#
# COMPACT_ATOMS: atom_id res chain seq x y z
N MET A 1 -9.35 -27.37 10.37
CA MET A 1 -9.48 -26.12 9.63
C MET A 1 -8.90 -26.32 8.25
N SER A 2 -9.64 -25.94 7.22
CA SER A 2 -9.18 -25.93 5.84
C SER A 2 -8.22 -24.75 5.61
N LEU A 3 -7.42 -24.79 4.54
CA LEU A 3 -6.59 -23.65 4.15
C LEU A 3 -7.44 -22.39 3.89
N ALA A 4 -8.68 -22.56 3.40
CA ALA A 4 -9.60 -21.45 3.17
C ALA A 4 -10.05 -20.77 4.47
N ASP A 5 -10.10 -21.50 5.59
CA ASP A 5 -10.49 -20.94 6.89
C ASP A 5 -9.43 -19.97 7.44
N GLN A 6 -8.18 -20.12 6.99
CA GLN A 6 -7.05 -19.27 7.38
C GLN A 6 -6.97 -17.97 6.56
N VAL A 7 -7.82 -17.81 5.53
CA VAL A 7 -7.81 -16.66 4.62
C VAL A 7 -8.90 -15.66 5.01
N LEU A 8 -8.50 -14.44 5.36
CA LEU A 8 -9.45 -13.36 5.59
C LEU A 8 -9.83 -12.69 4.26
N ALA A 9 -10.75 -13.32 3.51
CA ALA A 9 -11.18 -12.81 2.20
C ALA A 9 -12.32 -11.79 2.29
N VAL A 10 -13.21 -11.92 3.27
CA VAL A 10 -14.31 -10.97 3.56
C VAL A 10 -13.99 -10.27 4.87
N ASN A 11 -13.96 -8.95 4.84
CA ASN A 11 -13.45 -8.10 5.92
C ASN A 11 -14.33 -6.86 6.15
N ASP A 12 -15.50 -6.80 5.54
CA ASP A 12 -16.50 -5.73 5.67
C ASP A 12 -17.79 -6.20 6.39
N ASP A 13 -17.81 -7.42 6.92
CA ASP A 13 -18.96 -8.03 7.59
C ASP A 13 -18.73 -8.38 9.09
N LEU A 14 -17.64 -7.89 9.68
CA LEU A 14 -17.41 -8.01 11.12
C LEU A 14 -18.46 -7.20 11.91
N PRO A 15 -18.95 -7.70 13.05
CA PRO A 15 -19.99 -7.06 13.87
C PRO A 15 -19.44 -5.91 14.73
N ILE A 16 -18.56 -5.07 14.17
CA ILE A 16 -17.97 -3.91 14.84
C ILE A 16 -19.01 -2.79 14.89
N ARG A 17 -19.23 -2.22 16.08
CA ARG A 17 -20.12 -1.07 16.27
C ARG A 17 -19.59 0.14 15.47
N THR A 18 -20.39 0.67 14.54
CA THR A 18 -20.00 1.76 13.63
C THR A 18 -21.10 2.81 13.50
N ASP A 19 -20.70 4.08 13.34
CA ASP A 19 -21.62 5.21 13.07
C ASP A 19 -21.95 5.38 11.58
N LYS A 20 -21.20 4.69 10.70
CA LYS A 20 -21.27 4.88 9.24
C LYS A 20 -21.28 3.54 8.51
N PRO A 21 -21.76 3.53 7.24
CA PRO A 21 -21.56 2.39 6.36
C PRO A 21 -20.08 2.01 6.29
N VAL A 22 -19.80 0.71 6.34
CA VAL A 22 -18.46 0.17 6.18
C VAL A 22 -17.96 0.49 4.78
N HIS A 23 -16.80 1.13 4.68
CA HIS A 23 -16.17 1.37 3.39
C HIS A 23 -15.29 0.15 3.05
N SER A 24 -15.58 -0.52 1.92
CA SER A 24 -14.84 -1.69 1.46
C SER A 24 -14.05 -1.34 0.20
N GLY A 25 -12.73 -1.32 0.30
CA GLY A 25 -11.81 -1.15 -0.81
C GLY A 25 -11.33 -2.47 -1.40
N LYS A 26 -10.38 -2.41 -2.34
CA LYS A 26 -9.82 -3.61 -3.00
C LYS A 26 -9.31 -4.65 -1.98
N VAL A 27 -8.58 -4.20 -0.95
CA VAL A 27 -7.92 -5.10 0.03
C VAL A 27 -8.11 -4.70 1.50
N ARG A 28 -8.74 -3.56 1.80
CA ARG A 28 -8.98 -3.09 3.19
C ARG A 28 -10.42 -2.64 3.34
N SER A 29 -10.94 -2.75 4.56
CA SER A 29 -12.24 -2.23 4.94
C SER A 29 -12.09 -1.31 6.14
N VAL A 30 -12.91 -0.26 6.20
CA VAL A 30 -12.85 0.79 7.24
C VAL A 30 -14.19 0.86 7.97
N TYR A 31 -14.12 0.65 9.28
CA TYR A 31 -15.23 0.77 10.22
C TYR A 31 -15.04 2.03 11.06
N TRP A 32 -15.84 3.06 10.82
CA TRP A 32 -15.78 4.30 11.60
C TRP A 32 -16.40 4.07 12.97
N LEU A 33 -15.60 4.23 14.03
CA LEU A 33 -16.08 4.05 15.39
C LEU A 33 -17.09 5.14 15.76
N THR A 34 -17.93 4.81 16.74
CA THR A 34 -18.82 5.81 17.31
C THR A 34 -18.02 6.94 17.96
N ALA A 35 -18.58 8.15 18.04
CA ALA A 35 -17.93 9.24 18.76
C ALA A 35 -17.63 8.87 20.23
N ALA A 36 -18.55 8.12 20.87
CA ALA A 36 -18.39 7.64 22.24
C ALA A 36 -17.26 6.61 22.36
N ASP A 37 -17.18 5.63 21.44
CA ASP A 37 -16.12 4.63 21.44
C ASP A 37 -14.76 5.24 21.09
N SER A 38 -14.71 6.20 20.17
CA SER A 38 -13.48 6.94 19.85
C SER A 38 -12.95 7.66 21.09
N ALA A 39 -13.76 8.50 21.73
CA ALA A 39 -13.36 9.25 22.93
C ALA A 39 -13.00 8.33 24.11
N ARG A 40 -13.71 7.20 24.26
CA ARG A 40 -13.39 6.19 25.27
C ARG A 40 -12.02 5.56 25.02
N LEU A 41 -11.76 5.06 23.81
CA LEU A 41 -10.49 4.42 23.48
C LEU A 41 -9.31 5.39 23.57
N ILE A 42 -9.46 6.64 23.11
CA ILE A 42 -8.42 7.67 23.24
C ILE A 42 -8.02 7.84 24.70
N ARG A 43 -9.00 7.94 25.61
CA ARG A 43 -8.76 8.09 27.05
C ARG A 43 -8.18 6.83 27.69
N GLU A 44 -8.72 5.65 27.39
CA GLU A 44 -8.32 4.38 28.02
C GLU A 44 -6.96 3.87 27.54
N LYS A 45 -6.62 4.11 26.26
CA LYS A 45 -5.36 3.66 25.65
C LYS A 45 -4.29 4.75 25.62
N GLY A 46 -4.66 6.01 25.89
CA GLY A 46 -3.72 7.15 25.93
C GLY A 46 -3.16 7.52 24.57
N TYR A 47 -3.97 7.45 23.51
CA TYR A 47 -3.54 7.84 22.17
C TYR A 47 -3.21 9.34 22.10
N ASP A 48 -2.11 9.70 21.44
CA ASP A 48 -1.66 11.09 21.26
C ASP A 48 -2.42 11.80 20.13
N VAL A 49 -3.72 11.98 20.35
CA VAL A 49 -4.67 12.60 19.40
C VAL A 49 -5.68 13.47 20.17
N PRO A 50 -6.38 14.41 19.51
CA PRO A 50 -7.46 15.16 20.15
C PRO A 50 -8.49 14.24 20.80
N ALA A 51 -9.06 14.62 21.94
CA ALA A 51 -9.99 13.79 22.70
C ALA A 51 -11.29 13.43 21.94
N ASP A 52 -11.62 14.20 20.90
CA ASP A 52 -12.77 14.03 20.00
C ASP A 52 -12.38 13.53 18.61
N ALA A 53 -11.12 13.12 18.41
CA ALA A 53 -10.62 12.65 17.13
C ALA A 53 -11.43 11.42 16.65
N PRO A 54 -11.97 11.44 15.42
CA PRO A 54 -12.65 10.27 14.87
C PRO A 54 -11.64 9.14 14.65
N LEU A 55 -11.93 7.98 15.25
CA LEU A 55 -11.15 6.77 15.05
C LEU A 55 -11.84 5.79 14.12
N ALA A 56 -11.07 4.90 13.50
CA ALA A 56 -11.58 3.79 12.71
C ALA A 56 -10.81 2.50 12.99
N ILE A 57 -11.51 1.38 12.81
CA ILE A 57 -10.87 0.06 12.66
C ILE A 57 -10.67 -0.17 11.16
N MET A 58 -9.42 -0.32 10.74
CA MET A 58 -9.07 -0.75 9.40
C MET A 58 -8.71 -2.22 9.42
N VAL A 59 -9.43 -3.02 8.64
CA VAL A 59 -9.21 -4.45 8.53
C VAL A 59 -8.57 -4.76 7.18
N ILE A 60 -7.35 -5.27 7.20
CA ILE A 60 -6.59 -5.68 6.03
C ILE A 60 -7.07 -7.09 5.66
N SER A 61 -7.29 -7.37 4.38
CA SER A 61 -7.67 -8.70 3.89
C SER A 61 -6.50 -9.42 3.23
N ASP A 62 -6.66 -10.73 3.06
CA ASP A 62 -5.78 -11.55 2.25
C ASP A 62 -6.07 -11.42 0.74
N ARG A 63 -7.06 -10.62 0.33
CA ARG A 63 -7.35 -10.42 -1.10
C ARG A 63 -6.11 -9.87 -1.81
N ILE A 64 -5.88 -10.37 -3.02
CA ILE A 64 -4.87 -9.83 -3.94
C ILE A 64 -5.55 -9.21 -5.15
N SER A 65 -5.04 -8.06 -5.56
CA SER A 65 -5.49 -7.40 -6.79
C SER A 65 -4.34 -7.16 -7.75
N ALA A 66 -4.64 -7.26 -9.03
CA ALA A 66 -3.76 -6.92 -10.14
C ALA A 66 -4.62 -6.52 -11.34
N PHE A 67 -4.18 -5.50 -12.08
CA PHE A 67 -4.91 -4.96 -13.24
C PHE A 67 -6.37 -4.58 -12.91
N ASP A 68 -6.59 -3.95 -11.76
CA ASP A 68 -7.92 -3.56 -11.24
C ASP A 68 -8.89 -4.70 -10.92
N CYS A 69 -8.44 -5.95 -11.01
CA CYS A 69 -9.25 -7.12 -10.68
C CYS A 69 -8.78 -7.75 -9.37
N ILE A 70 -9.74 -8.25 -8.57
CA ILE A 70 -9.47 -9.12 -7.43
C ILE A 70 -9.43 -10.55 -7.95
N TRP A 71 -8.37 -11.28 -7.61
CA TRP A 71 -8.16 -12.66 -8.07
C TRP A 71 -8.48 -13.66 -6.97
N GLN A 72 -9.08 -14.79 -7.35
CA GLN A 72 -9.47 -15.88 -6.47
C GLN A 72 -8.86 -17.18 -6.95
N GLY A 73 -8.54 -18.06 -6.01
CA GLY A 73 -8.06 -19.41 -6.28
C GLY A 73 -9.19 -20.44 -6.36
N VAL A 74 -8.86 -21.61 -6.90
CA VAL A 74 -9.71 -22.80 -6.82
C VAL A 74 -9.83 -23.30 -5.37
N ASN A 75 -10.71 -24.27 -5.13
CA ASN A 75 -10.92 -24.89 -3.79
C ASN A 75 -11.32 -23.91 -2.67
N GLY A 76 -11.99 -22.81 -3.03
CA GLY A 76 -12.50 -21.82 -2.06
C GLY A 76 -11.46 -20.82 -1.56
N LEU A 77 -10.27 -20.79 -2.16
CA LEU A 77 -9.18 -19.91 -1.75
C LEU A 77 -9.38 -18.48 -2.26
N ASN A 78 -10.19 -17.68 -1.58
CA ASN A 78 -10.60 -16.34 -2.03
C ASN A 78 -9.60 -15.21 -1.68
N GLY A 79 -8.34 -15.55 -1.45
CA GLY A 79 -7.25 -14.65 -1.07
C GLY A 79 -5.93 -15.41 -0.92
N ILE A 80 -4.85 -14.69 -0.69
CA ILE A 80 -3.50 -15.24 -0.51
C ILE A 80 -3.26 -15.45 1.00
N PRO A 81 -3.12 -16.70 1.47
CA PRO A 81 -2.88 -16.98 2.89
C PRO A 81 -1.72 -16.15 3.46
N GLY A 82 -1.96 -15.49 4.60
CA GLY A 82 -0.95 -14.72 5.31
C GLY A 82 -0.53 -13.40 4.66
N LYS A 83 -1.13 -13.01 3.52
CA LYS A 83 -0.80 -11.74 2.85
C LYS A 83 -1.11 -10.54 3.74
N GLY A 84 -2.31 -10.46 4.31
CA GLY A 84 -2.71 -9.30 5.11
C GLY A 84 -1.82 -9.12 6.34
N ALA A 85 -1.52 -10.23 7.03
CA ALA A 85 -0.57 -10.26 8.15
C ALA A 85 0.84 -9.82 7.73
N ALA A 86 1.34 -10.29 6.58
CA ALA A 86 2.64 -9.90 6.05
C ALA A 86 2.72 -8.40 5.73
N LEU A 87 1.70 -7.85 5.06
CA LEU A 87 1.66 -6.42 4.71
C LEU A 87 1.64 -5.53 5.96
N ASN A 88 0.86 -5.93 6.98
CA ASN A 88 0.80 -5.23 8.25
C ASN A 88 2.15 -5.27 8.98
N ALA A 89 2.74 -6.45 9.13
CA ALA A 89 4.01 -6.63 9.83
C ALA A 89 5.14 -5.79 9.19
N ILE A 90 5.21 -5.78 7.85
CA ILE A 90 6.17 -4.96 7.11
C ILE A 90 5.93 -3.47 7.35
N SER A 91 4.70 -2.99 7.17
CA SER A 91 4.38 -1.56 7.38
C SER A 91 4.70 -1.12 8.81
N SER A 92 4.35 -1.95 9.79
CA SER A 92 4.60 -1.69 11.21
C SER A 92 6.09 -1.61 11.53
N HIS A 93 6.89 -2.51 10.96
CA HIS A 93 8.35 -2.50 11.08
C HIS A 93 8.94 -1.19 10.53
N TRP A 94 8.52 -0.77 9.33
CA TRP A 94 9.00 0.46 8.73
C TRP A 94 8.54 1.71 9.46
N PHE A 95 7.28 1.80 9.90
CA PHE A 95 6.82 2.95 10.68
C PHE A 95 7.58 3.09 12.01
N LYS A 96 7.92 1.98 12.66
CA LYS A 96 8.79 1.98 13.85
C LYS A 96 10.16 2.54 13.52
N LEU A 97 10.82 2.04 12.46
CA LEU A 97 12.13 2.55 12.03
C LEU A 97 12.07 4.02 11.60
N PHE A 98 11.00 4.44 10.93
CA PHE A 98 10.80 5.83 10.54
C PHE A 98 10.78 6.75 11.76
N LYS A 99 10.01 6.37 12.78
CA LYS A 99 9.96 7.10 14.05
C LYS A 99 11.33 7.14 14.76
N GLU A 100 12.04 6.01 14.80
CA GLU A 100 13.40 5.93 15.38
C GLU A 100 14.42 6.81 14.63
N LYS A 101 14.22 7.03 13.33
CA LYS A 101 15.04 7.93 12.49
C LYS A 101 14.57 9.39 12.50
N GLY A 102 13.51 9.72 13.25
CA GLY A 102 12.98 11.09 13.34
C GLY A 102 12.18 11.53 12.13
N LEU A 103 11.69 10.59 11.32
CA LEU A 103 10.75 10.86 10.23
C LEU A 103 9.34 11.15 10.78
N ALA A 104 8.40 11.47 9.89
CA ALA A 104 7.02 11.71 10.30
C ALA A 104 6.35 10.44 10.87
N ASP A 105 5.35 10.64 11.73
CA ASP A 105 4.52 9.56 12.28
C ASP A 105 3.59 8.94 11.21
N SER A 106 2.79 7.95 11.63
CA SER A 106 1.73 7.34 10.84
C SER A 106 0.34 7.63 11.45
N HIS A 107 -0.73 7.37 10.69
CA HIS A 107 -2.09 7.46 11.25
C HIS A 107 -2.46 6.29 12.17
N ILE A 108 -1.60 5.28 12.28
CA ILE A 108 -1.85 4.05 13.04
C ILE A 108 -1.56 4.33 14.51
N LEU A 109 -2.55 4.07 15.36
CA LEU A 109 -2.49 4.27 16.81
C LEU A 109 -2.27 2.96 17.55
N ASP A 110 -2.79 1.85 17.02
CA ASP A 110 -2.74 0.54 17.67
C ASP A 110 -2.91 -0.59 16.65
N ILE A 111 -2.40 -1.77 16.99
CA ILE A 111 -2.40 -2.97 16.15
C ILE A 111 -2.78 -4.17 17.01
N PRO A 112 -4.08 -4.34 17.32
CA PRO A 112 -4.51 -5.42 18.19
C PRO A 112 -4.29 -6.81 17.58
N HIS A 113 -4.33 -6.92 16.26
CA HIS A 113 -4.26 -8.19 15.54
C HIS A 113 -3.45 -8.02 14.24
N PRO A 114 -2.80 -9.07 13.70
CA PRO A 114 -2.05 -8.99 12.45
C PRO A 114 -2.83 -8.48 11.23
N PHE A 115 -4.16 -8.40 11.30
CA PHE A 115 -5.01 -7.88 10.22
C PHE A 115 -5.73 -6.57 10.57
N VAL A 116 -5.45 -5.97 11.73
CA VAL A 116 -6.23 -4.84 12.24
C VAL A 116 -5.34 -3.66 12.61
N TRP A 117 -5.68 -2.48 12.09
CA TRP A 117 -5.20 -1.20 12.59
C TRP A 117 -6.32 -0.42 13.26
N ILE A 118 -6.01 0.20 14.37
CA ILE A 118 -6.78 1.33 14.90
C ILE A 118 -6.11 2.59 14.40
N VAL A 119 -6.86 3.43 13.68
CA VAL A 119 -6.31 4.62 13.05
C VAL A 119 -7.08 5.86 13.45
N GLN A 120 -6.41 7.01 13.49
CA GLN A 120 -7.08 8.30 13.48
C GLN A 120 -7.45 8.72 12.06
N LYS A 121 -8.54 9.47 11.92
CA LYS A 121 -8.91 10.06 10.62
C LYS A 121 -7.87 11.08 10.18
N ALA A 122 -7.22 10.80 9.06
CA ALA A 122 -6.35 11.76 8.38
C ALA A 122 -7.07 12.43 7.19
N ARG A 123 -6.68 13.67 6.88
CA ARG A 123 -7.05 14.39 5.66
C ARG A 123 -5.98 14.09 4.59
N PRO A 124 -6.26 13.25 3.58
CA PRO A 124 -5.23 12.78 2.66
C PRO A 124 -4.73 13.90 1.73
N VAL A 125 -3.42 13.93 1.47
CA VAL A 125 -2.88 14.60 0.28
C VAL A 125 -3.29 13.77 -0.94
N MET A 126 -3.81 14.42 -1.97
CA MET A 126 -4.39 13.76 -3.15
C MET A 126 -3.34 13.34 -4.18
N ILE A 127 -2.23 12.79 -3.69
CA ILE A 127 -1.08 12.35 -4.47
C ILE A 127 -0.69 10.94 -4.07
N GLU A 128 -0.44 10.12 -5.06
CA GLU A 128 0.36 8.90 -4.94
C GLU A 128 1.84 9.28 -5.04
N ALA A 129 2.52 9.31 -3.89
CA ALA A 129 3.89 9.82 -3.80
C ALA A 129 4.88 8.70 -4.14
N ILE A 130 5.23 8.61 -5.43
CA ILE A 130 6.06 7.53 -5.95
C ILE A 130 7.53 7.94 -6.01
N ALA A 131 8.40 7.13 -5.41
CA ALA A 131 9.86 7.26 -5.51
C ALA A 131 10.46 6.09 -6.30
N ARG A 132 11.44 6.36 -7.17
CA ARG A 132 12.10 5.38 -8.04
C ARG A 132 13.61 5.50 -7.96
N GLN A 133 14.30 4.39 -7.69
CA GLN A 133 15.76 4.28 -7.79
C GLN A 133 16.19 3.48 -9.03
N TYR A 134 15.26 2.87 -9.75
CA TYR A 134 15.52 2.10 -10.96
C TYR A 134 14.51 2.45 -12.06
N ILE A 135 14.94 2.39 -13.32
CA ILE A 135 14.05 2.59 -14.48
C ILE A 135 13.40 1.28 -14.91
N THR A 136 12.16 1.07 -14.45
CA THR A 136 11.33 -0.09 -14.81
C THR A 136 9.86 0.32 -14.97
N GLY A 137 8.97 -0.66 -15.16
CA GLY A 137 7.53 -0.44 -15.12
C GLY A 137 7.01 0.58 -16.14
N SER A 138 6.17 1.52 -15.70
CA SER A 138 5.61 2.59 -16.56
C SER A 138 6.68 3.54 -17.08
N MET A 139 7.66 3.93 -16.26
CA MET A 139 8.71 4.86 -16.66
C MET A 139 9.61 4.26 -17.75
N TRP A 140 9.97 2.98 -17.66
CA TRP A 140 10.73 2.31 -18.73
C TRP A 140 9.93 2.21 -20.04
N ARG A 141 8.63 1.92 -19.98
CA ARG A 141 7.78 1.84 -21.18
C ARG A 141 7.73 3.17 -21.92
N ALA A 142 7.44 4.25 -21.20
CA ALA A 142 7.50 5.62 -21.71
C ALA A 142 8.88 5.93 -22.35
N TYR A 143 9.96 5.65 -21.62
CA TYR A 143 11.31 5.91 -22.10
C TYR A 143 11.67 5.12 -23.37
N LYS A 144 11.28 3.84 -23.43
CA LYS A 144 11.47 2.97 -24.59
C LYS A 144 10.68 3.48 -25.82
N ASP A 145 9.51 4.07 -25.59
CA ASP A 145 8.64 4.61 -26.64
C ASP A 145 9.07 6.03 -27.09
N GLY A 146 10.18 6.53 -26.55
CA GLY A 146 10.81 7.79 -26.97
C GLY A 146 10.54 8.97 -26.05
N GLU A 147 9.75 8.80 -24.99
CA GLU A 147 9.54 9.86 -24.00
C GLU A 147 10.84 10.13 -23.23
N ARG A 148 11.17 11.41 -23.06
CA ARG A 148 12.34 11.88 -22.30
C ARG A 148 11.98 12.81 -21.17
N GLU A 149 10.71 13.16 -21.05
CA GLU A 149 10.18 13.93 -19.95
C GLU A 149 9.14 13.07 -19.23
N PHE A 150 9.33 12.86 -17.92
CA PHE A 150 8.46 12.03 -17.11
C PHE A 150 8.18 12.73 -15.79
N CYS A 151 6.92 13.09 -15.52
CA CYS A 151 6.55 13.92 -14.37
C CYS A 151 7.33 15.26 -14.30
N GLY A 152 7.63 15.88 -15.45
CA GLY A 152 8.44 17.11 -15.53
C GLY A 152 9.94 16.91 -15.29
N ILE A 153 10.41 15.65 -15.21
CA ILE A 153 11.83 15.31 -15.07
C ILE A 153 12.39 14.92 -16.44
N THR A 154 13.45 15.58 -16.88
CA THR A 154 14.19 15.16 -18.07
C THR A 154 15.06 13.94 -17.76
N LEU A 155 14.76 12.81 -18.40
CA LEU A 155 15.50 11.57 -18.24
C LEU A 155 16.80 11.60 -19.06
N PRO A 156 17.93 11.12 -18.51
CA PRO A 156 19.18 10.97 -19.25
C PRO A 156 19.03 10.06 -20.48
N GLU A 157 19.81 10.31 -21.51
CA GLU A 157 19.92 9.41 -22.66
C GLU A 157 20.68 8.12 -22.32
N GLY A 158 20.48 7.10 -23.15
CA GLY A 158 21.21 5.83 -23.06
C GLY A 158 20.84 4.94 -21.86
N LEU A 159 19.77 5.24 -21.11
CA LEU A 159 19.27 4.36 -20.04
C LEU A 159 18.87 3.00 -20.61
N LYS A 160 19.17 1.94 -19.84
CA LYS A 160 18.81 0.56 -20.13
C LYS A 160 17.68 0.10 -19.22
N LYS A 161 16.94 -0.92 -19.66
CA LYS A 161 15.87 -1.54 -18.87
C LYS A 161 16.41 -2.00 -17.52
N ASP A 162 15.66 -1.71 -16.45
CA ASP A 162 15.94 -2.16 -15.08
C ASP A 162 17.26 -1.61 -14.50
N GLN A 163 17.81 -0.54 -15.09
CA GLN A 163 19.04 0.11 -14.63
C GLN A 163 18.80 0.95 -13.37
N LYS A 164 19.76 0.93 -12.43
CA LYS A 164 19.79 1.87 -11.30
C LYS A 164 20.02 3.30 -11.78
N LEU A 165 19.17 4.21 -11.32
CA LEU A 165 19.25 5.64 -11.59
C LEU A 165 20.31 6.30 -10.69
N PRO A 166 20.92 7.42 -11.14
CA PRO A 166 21.93 8.13 -10.36
C PRO A 166 21.37 8.75 -9.08
N GLU A 167 20.08 9.08 -9.06
CA GLU A 167 19.37 9.64 -7.92
C GLU A 167 17.94 9.08 -7.82
N ILE A 168 17.31 9.26 -6.66
CA ILE A 168 15.89 8.92 -6.47
C ILE A 168 15.04 9.96 -7.19
N LEU A 169 14.26 9.50 -8.16
CA LEU A 169 13.27 10.33 -8.85
C LEU A 169 11.92 10.27 -8.12
N ILE A 170 11.28 11.42 -7.95
CA ILE A 170 9.91 11.53 -7.44
C ILE A 170 9.00 11.68 -8.65
N THR A 171 8.13 10.70 -8.89
CA THR A 171 7.27 10.65 -10.08
C THR A 171 5.80 10.53 -9.65
N PRO A 172 5.21 11.60 -9.10
CA PRO A 172 3.92 11.53 -8.45
C PRO A 172 2.78 11.31 -9.46
N SER A 173 1.71 10.66 -9.00
CA SER A 173 0.43 10.60 -9.72
C SER A 173 -0.74 11.10 -8.88
N THR A 174 -1.86 11.45 -9.51
CA THR A 174 -3.08 11.82 -8.80
C THR A 174 -3.61 10.62 -8.00
N LYS A 175 -4.14 10.88 -6.81
CA LYS A 175 -4.93 9.90 -6.07
C LYS A 175 -6.41 10.06 -6.43
N GLY A 176 -6.96 9.18 -7.25
CA GLY A 176 -8.32 9.34 -7.75
C GLY A 176 -8.43 10.36 -8.89
N VAL A 177 -9.66 10.56 -9.36
CA VAL A 177 -9.98 11.55 -10.39
C VAL A 177 -10.11 12.94 -9.76
N LEU A 178 -9.11 13.79 -10.00
CA LEU A 178 -9.15 15.21 -9.63
C LEU A 178 -9.80 16.03 -10.74
N LYS A 179 -10.57 17.05 -10.37
CA LYS A 179 -11.36 17.87 -11.30
C LYS A 179 -11.01 19.34 -11.18
N GLY A 180 -11.11 20.06 -12.29
CA GLY A 180 -10.89 21.50 -12.33
C GLY A 180 -9.45 21.96 -12.09
N LEU A 181 -8.47 21.06 -12.28
CA LEU A 181 -7.04 21.39 -12.20
C LEU A 181 -6.49 21.59 -13.61
N ASP A 182 -6.26 22.85 -14.00
CA ASP A 182 -5.77 23.17 -15.35
C ASP A 182 -4.42 22.50 -15.66
N GLY A 183 -4.34 21.81 -16.80
CA GLY A 183 -3.16 21.02 -17.20
C GLY A 183 -3.10 19.60 -16.62
N VAL A 184 -4.01 19.23 -15.70
CA VAL A 184 -4.11 17.87 -15.15
C VAL A 184 -5.37 17.18 -15.69
N PRO A 185 -5.23 16.13 -16.51
CA PRO A 185 -6.38 15.35 -17.00
C PRO A 185 -7.32 14.87 -15.88
N GLU A 186 -8.64 14.94 -16.11
CA GLU A 186 -9.65 14.36 -15.21
C GLU A 186 -9.72 12.83 -15.38
N ALA A 187 -8.64 12.15 -15.00
CA ALA A 187 -8.51 10.70 -15.02
C ALA A 187 -7.84 10.21 -13.73
N ASP A 188 -7.92 8.90 -13.48
CA ASP A 188 -7.29 8.26 -12.33
C ASP A 188 -5.83 7.91 -12.62
N ASP A 189 -4.99 7.92 -11.59
CA ASP A 189 -3.54 7.65 -11.65
C ASP A 189 -2.80 8.47 -12.71
N VAL A 190 -3.11 9.77 -12.83
CA VAL A 190 -2.47 10.66 -13.81
C VAL A 190 -1.11 11.10 -13.28
N ASN A 191 -0.03 10.81 -14.01
CA ASN A 191 1.30 11.36 -13.71
C ASN A 191 1.27 12.89 -13.72
N VAL A 192 1.79 13.52 -12.68
CA VAL A 192 1.84 14.98 -12.53
C VAL A 192 3.27 15.44 -12.26
N SER A 193 3.60 16.67 -12.66
CA SER A 193 4.89 17.27 -12.36
C SER A 193 4.88 18.00 -11.01
N ARG A 194 6.08 18.27 -10.48
CA ARG A 194 6.22 19.13 -9.29
C ARG A 194 5.62 20.53 -9.54
N ALA A 195 5.74 21.06 -10.75
CA ALA A 195 5.16 22.35 -11.12
C ALA A 195 3.62 22.34 -11.11
N ASP A 196 2.99 21.24 -11.53
CA ASP A 196 1.53 21.07 -11.43
C ASP A 196 1.08 21.07 -9.97
N ILE A 197 1.84 20.39 -9.10
CA ILE A 197 1.57 20.33 -7.65
C ILE A 197 1.71 21.72 -7.03
N GLU A 198 2.75 22.48 -7.35
CA GLU A 198 2.93 23.85 -6.84
C GLU A 198 1.81 24.78 -7.29
N ARG A 199 1.45 24.71 -8.58
CA ARG A 199 0.37 25.51 -9.17
C ARG A 199 -0.97 25.24 -8.49
N HIS A 200 -1.23 23.97 -8.15
CA HIS A 200 -2.52 23.50 -7.66
C HIS A 200 -2.46 22.90 -6.24
N TYR A 201 -1.56 23.36 -5.37
CA TYR A 201 -1.30 22.69 -4.08
C TYR A 201 -2.57 22.47 -3.24
N LYS A 202 -3.51 23.44 -3.26
CA LYS A 202 -4.82 23.30 -2.59
C LYS A 202 -5.70 22.23 -3.25
N GLY A 203 -5.66 22.11 -4.57
CA GLY A 203 -6.35 21.08 -5.34
C GLY A 203 -5.81 19.68 -5.03
N PHE A 204 -4.52 19.56 -4.74
CA PHE A 204 -3.88 18.36 -4.21
C PHE A 204 -4.02 18.20 -2.69
N ASN A 205 -4.77 19.09 -2.04
CA ASN A 205 -5.07 19.07 -0.60
C ASN A 205 -3.85 19.28 0.32
N PHE A 206 -2.78 19.93 -0.15
CA PHE A 206 -1.73 20.45 0.72
C PHE A 206 -2.22 21.66 1.53
N SER A 207 -1.84 21.75 2.81
CA SER A 207 -2.17 22.89 3.67
C SER A 207 -1.43 24.16 3.26
N LYS A 208 -0.17 24.04 2.85
CA LYS A 208 0.69 25.16 2.43
C LYS A 208 1.70 24.71 1.37
N PRO A 209 2.18 25.61 0.50
CA PRO A 209 3.17 25.26 -0.53
C PRO A 209 4.45 24.63 0.02
N ALA A 210 4.93 25.08 1.19
CA ALA A 210 6.13 24.53 1.83
C ALA A 210 6.01 23.04 2.22
N ASP A 211 4.79 22.49 2.29
CA ASP A 211 4.61 21.05 2.55
C ASP A 211 4.94 20.20 1.32
N ILE A 212 5.05 20.80 0.14
CA ILE A 212 5.55 20.15 -1.08
C ILE A 212 6.99 19.69 -0.83
N ASP A 213 7.86 20.59 -0.39
CA ASP A 213 9.25 20.23 -0.07
C ASP A 213 9.31 19.21 1.08
N ARG A 214 8.44 19.35 2.08
CA ARG A 214 8.40 18.44 3.23
C ARG A 214 8.01 17.02 2.84
N TYR A 215 7.00 16.81 1.97
CA TYR A 215 6.64 15.46 1.53
C TYR A 215 7.74 14.85 0.66
N GLU A 216 8.41 15.65 -0.20
CA GLU A 216 9.51 15.16 -1.04
C GLU A 216 10.70 14.68 -0.20
N VAL A 217 11.04 15.43 0.85
CA VAL A 217 12.05 15.03 1.83
C VAL A 217 11.64 13.75 2.54
N LEU A 218 10.42 13.68 3.10
CA LEU A 218 9.91 12.48 3.77
C LEU A 218 9.87 11.25 2.86
N LEU A 219 9.52 11.43 1.59
CA LEU A 219 9.46 10.36 0.62
C LEU A 219 10.88 9.81 0.34
N LYS A 220 11.85 10.69 0.07
CA LYS A 220 13.24 10.29 -0.20
C LYS A 220 13.90 9.67 1.03
N GLU A 221 13.75 10.27 2.20
CA GLU A 221 14.33 9.74 3.44
C GLU A 221 13.69 8.40 3.84
N GLY A 222 12.36 8.28 3.74
CA GLY A 222 11.67 7.00 3.97
C GLY A 222 12.08 5.92 2.97
N PHE A 223 12.27 6.28 1.69
CA PHE A 223 12.82 5.37 0.68
C PHE A 223 14.22 4.89 1.07
N ASN A 224 15.11 5.80 1.47
CA ASN A 224 16.48 5.46 1.86
C ASN A 224 16.51 4.53 3.07
N VAL A 225 15.72 4.80 4.12
CA VAL A 225 15.64 3.95 5.30
C VAL A 225 15.27 2.51 4.93
N ILE A 226 14.27 2.33 4.07
CA ILE A 226 13.86 0.99 3.60
C ILE A 226 14.94 0.38 2.71
N SER A 227 15.48 1.14 1.77
CA SER A 227 16.50 0.68 0.84
C SER A 227 17.76 0.19 1.56
N ASP A 228 18.23 0.94 2.56
CA ASP A 228 19.42 0.60 3.35
C ASP A 228 19.18 -0.68 4.16
N ALA A 229 18.03 -0.78 4.84
CA ALA A 229 17.67 -1.98 5.62
C ALA A 229 17.49 -3.22 4.72
N LEU A 230 16.87 -3.08 3.54
CA LEU A 230 16.72 -4.20 2.60
C LEU A 230 18.04 -4.63 1.97
N ALA A 231 18.98 -3.70 1.75
CA ALA A 231 20.31 -4.03 1.23
C ALA A 231 21.10 -4.94 2.19
N GLU A 232 20.94 -4.76 3.51
CA GLU A 232 21.53 -5.66 4.53
C GLU A 232 20.97 -7.09 4.46
N LEU A 233 19.77 -7.26 3.91
CA LEU A 233 19.08 -8.54 3.72
C LEU A 233 19.29 -9.13 2.31
N ASP A 234 20.22 -8.57 1.54
CA ASP A 234 20.48 -8.91 0.14
C ASP A 234 19.22 -8.80 -0.73
N GLN A 235 18.43 -7.73 -0.51
CA GLN A 235 17.26 -7.38 -1.30
C GLN A 235 17.43 -5.97 -1.87
N VAL A 236 16.86 -5.72 -3.05
CA VAL A 236 16.97 -4.44 -3.75
C VAL A 236 15.62 -3.74 -3.74
N PHE A 237 15.57 -2.54 -3.16
CA PHE A 237 14.39 -1.68 -3.20
C PHE A 237 14.38 -0.84 -4.48
N VAL A 238 13.36 -1.03 -5.32
CA VAL A 238 13.36 -0.58 -6.72
C VAL A 238 12.59 0.72 -6.88
N ASP A 239 11.31 0.67 -6.51
CA ASP A 239 10.39 1.79 -6.44
C ASP A 239 9.34 1.54 -5.35
N THR A 240 8.70 2.61 -4.89
CA THR A 240 7.63 2.53 -3.89
C THR A 240 6.63 3.65 -4.09
N LYS A 241 5.42 3.44 -3.61
CA LYS A 241 4.38 4.45 -3.46
C LYS A 241 4.07 4.65 -1.98
N PHE A 242 4.19 5.88 -1.49
CA PHE A 242 3.66 6.26 -0.18
C PHE A 242 2.42 7.15 -0.35
N GLU A 243 1.62 7.21 0.71
CA GLU A 243 0.55 8.19 0.86
C GLU A 243 0.85 9.08 2.05
N PHE A 244 0.44 10.33 1.95
CA PHE A 244 0.59 11.32 3.01
C PHE A 244 -0.75 11.94 3.35
N GLY A 245 -0.86 12.51 4.54
CA GLY A 245 -2.00 13.32 4.91
C GLY A 245 -1.77 14.05 6.21
N TYR A 246 -2.80 14.79 6.60
CA TYR A 246 -2.76 15.66 7.76
C TYR A 246 -3.61 15.09 8.90
N VAL A 247 -3.04 15.13 10.10
CA VAL A 247 -3.72 14.82 11.36
C VAL A 247 -3.47 15.95 12.36
N HIS A 248 -4.26 15.99 13.42
CA HIS A 248 -3.99 16.85 14.56
C HIS A 248 -3.41 16.01 15.69
N ASP A 249 -2.40 16.51 16.39
CA ASP A 249 -1.93 15.90 17.64
C ASP A 249 -2.82 16.26 18.84
N ALA A 250 -2.54 15.71 20.03
CA ALA A 250 -3.33 16.01 21.23
C ALA A 250 -3.37 17.50 21.61
N ALA A 251 -2.39 18.30 21.16
CA ALA A 251 -2.36 19.74 21.35
C ALA A 251 -3.10 20.53 20.26
N GLY A 252 -3.67 19.84 19.25
CA GLY A 252 -4.39 20.45 18.14
C GLY A 252 -3.50 21.00 17.04
N ASN A 253 -2.22 20.62 16.97
CA ASN A 253 -1.33 21.03 15.89
C ASN A 253 -1.49 20.12 14.68
N GLU A 254 -1.68 20.70 13.50
CA GLU A 254 -1.71 19.95 12.25
C GLU A 254 -0.30 19.43 11.89
N LYS A 255 -0.19 18.13 11.56
CA LYS A 255 1.04 17.46 11.17
C LYS A 255 0.85 16.70 9.86
N LEU A 256 1.81 16.83 8.95
CA LEU A 256 1.93 15.94 7.78
C LEU A 256 2.54 14.61 8.24
N ILE A 257 1.84 13.52 7.97
CA ILE A 257 2.20 12.15 8.38
C ILE A 257 2.16 11.20 7.18
N TYR A 258 2.80 10.04 7.33
CA TYR A 258 2.57 8.92 6.42
C TYR A 258 1.18 8.32 6.66
N MET A 259 0.58 7.81 5.59
CA MET A 259 -0.69 7.10 5.62
C MET A 259 -0.59 5.79 4.86
N ASP A 260 -1.55 4.92 5.14
CA ASP A 260 -1.72 3.63 4.49
C ASP A 260 -0.54 2.68 4.78
N GLU A 261 -0.22 1.77 3.85
CA GLU A 261 0.94 0.90 3.98
C GLU A 261 2.20 1.56 3.40
N VAL A 262 3.36 1.17 3.91
CA VAL A 262 4.66 1.63 3.39
C VAL A 262 5.57 0.44 3.17
N GLY A 263 6.34 0.45 2.08
CA GLY A 263 7.43 -0.51 1.86
C GLY A 263 7.01 -1.95 1.68
N THR A 264 5.74 -2.21 1.39
CA THR A 264 5.22 -3.57 1.28
C THR A 264 5.33 -4.09 -0.15
N PRO A 265 5.29 -5.42 -0.36
CA PRO A 265 5.19 -6.04 -1.68
C PRO A 265 4.01 -5.55 -2.54
N ASP A 266 2.96 -4.99 -1.91
CA ASP A 266 1.79 -4.44 -2.60
C ASP A 266 2.06 -3.03 -3.15
N SER A 267 2.83 -2.22 -2.42
CA SER A 267 3.14 -0.80 -2.70
C SER A 267 4.49 -0.57 -3.37
N SER A 268 5.35 -1.58 -3.40
CA SER A 268 6.76 -1.44 -3.75
C SER A 268 7.27 -2.60 -4.60
N ARG A 269 8.22 -2.33 -5.49
CA ARG A 269 8.99 -3.39 -6.17
C ARG A 269 10.24 -3.72 -5.35
N ILE A 270 10.43 -5.01 -5.11
CA ILE A 270 11.55 -5.56 -4.36
C ILE A 270 12.13 -6.68 -5.21
N TRP A 271 13.42 -6.62 -5.50
CA TRP A 271 14.12 -7.69 -6.21
C TRP A 271 15.04 -8.46 -5.28
N ASP A 272 15.23 -9.74 -5.57
CA ASP A 272 16.25 -10.54 -4.91
C ASP A 272 17.66 -10.11 -5.36
N GLY A 273 18.51 -9.77 -4.39
CA GLY A 273 19.85 -9.24 -4.66
C GLY A 273 20.82 -10.28 -5.23
N ALA A 274 20.73 -11.54 -4.77
CA ALA A 274 21.54 -12.63 -5.30
C ALA A 274 21.20 -12.91 -6.77
N ALA A 275 19.92 -13.06 -7.09
CA ALA A 275 19.49 -13.25 -8.48
C ALA A 275 19.93 -12.08 -9.39
N LEU A 276 19.83 -10.84 -8.91
CA LEU A 276 20.22 -9.66 -9.70
C LEU A 276 21.72 -9.68 -10.05
N ARG A 277 22.60 -10.09 -9.13
CA ARG A 277 24.03 -10.24 -9.40
C ARG A 277 24.33 -11.31 -10.44
N ASP A 278 23.49 -12.34 -10.51
CA ASP A 278 23.54 -13.39 -11.53
C ASP A 278 22.86 -12.97 -12.86
N GLY A 279 22.43 -11.70 -12.96
CA GLY A 279 21.81 -11.14 -14.16
C GLY A 279 20.33 -11.50 -14.33
N GLN A 280 19.66 -11.95 -13.27
CA GLN A 280 18.26 -12.33 -13.28
C GLN A 280 17.42 -11.44 -12.35
N ILE A 281 16.24 -11.02 -12.82
CA ILE A 281 15.29 -10.30 -11.96
C ILE A 281 14.30 -11.30 -11.39
N VAL A 282 14.39 -11.52 -10.07
CA VAL A 282 13.41 -12.30 -9.30
C VAL A 282 12.61 -11.34 -8.44
N GLU A 283 11.34 -11.17 -8.79
CA GLU A 283 10.40 -10.30 -8.07
C GLU A 283 10.03 -10.90 -6.71
N LYS A 284 10.16 -10.09 -5.66
CA LYS A 284 9.64 -10.35 -4.30
C LYS A 284 8.45 -9.43 -3.98
N SER A 285 7.74 -9.02 -5.03
CA SER A 285 6.63 -8.07 -4.98
C SER A 285 5.40 -8.55 -5.77
N LYS A 286 4.32 -7.77 -5.70
CA LYS A 286 3.12 -7.93 -6.55
C LYS A 286 3.44 -7.96 -8.05
N GLU A 287 4.57 -7.40 -8.48
CA GLU A 287 4.96 -7.46 -9.89
C GLU A 287 5.20 -8.90 -10.37
N GLY A 288 5.72 -9.79 -9.52
CA GLY A 288 5.84 -11.22 -9.86
C GLY A 288 4.48 -11.85 -10.20
N PHE A 289 3.44 -11.49 -9.45
CA PHE A 289 2.08 -11.91 -9.75
C PHE A 289 1.54 -11.28 -11.05
N ARG A 290 1.83 -10.00 -11.31
CA ARG A 290 1.46 -9.36 -12.59
C ARG A 290 2.09 -10.07 -13.78
N GLN A 291 3.38 -10.38 -13.71
CA GLN A 291 4.09 -11.10 -14.79
C GLN A 291 3.55 -12.52 -14.96
N TRP A 292 3.24 -13.22 -13.87
CA TRP A 292 2.60 -14.53 -13.94
C TRP A 292 1.26 -14.47 -14.68
N LEU A 293 0.39 -13.52 -14.36
CA LEU A 293 -0.90 -13.35 -15.05
C LEU A 293 -0.72 -13.07 -16.56
N LEU A 294 0.23 -12.21 -16.93
CA LEU A 294 0.51 -11.89 -18.34
C LEU A 294 1.03 -13.11 -19.12
N ASN A 295 1.75 -14.02 -18.46
CA ASN A 295 2.27 -15.23 -19.09
C ASN A 295 1.26 -16.39 -19.06
N HIS A 296 0.31 -16.37 -18.13
CA HIS A 296 -0.67 -17.43 -17.95
C HIS A 296 -1.82 -17.33 -18.95
N PHE A 297 -2.30 -16.12 -19.25
CA PHE A 297 -3.42 -15.91 -20.16
C PHE A 297 -2.95 -15.77 -21.62
N PRO A 298 -3.63 -16.40 -22.60
CA PRO A 298 -3.23 -16.36 -24.01
C PRO A 298 -3.23 -14.96 -24.64
N ASP A 299 -4.13 -14.09 -24.18
CA ASP A 299 -4.25 -12.70 -24.64
C ASP A 299 -3.96 -11.73 -23.48
N PRO A 300 -2.68 -11.43 -23.20
CA PRO A 300 -2.31 -10.51 -22.13
C PRO A 300 -2.77 -9.06 -22.38
N ASP A 301 -3.14 -8.70 -23.61
CA ASP A 301 -3.63 -7.34 -23.91
C ASP A 301 -4.92 -7.03 -23.15
N ILE A 302 -5.76 -8.04 -22.85
CA ILE A 302 -6.95 -7.89 -21.99
C ILE A 302 -6.59 -7.25 -20.64
N LEU A 303 -5.46 -7.65 -20.06
CA LEU A 303 -4.99 -7.15 -18.77
C LEU A 303 -4.34 -5.76 -18.85
N LEU A 304 -3.76 -5.41 -20.01
CA LEU A 304 -3.00 -4.17 -20.19
C LEU A 304 -3.86 -3.02 -20.74
N ASN A 305 -4.81 -3.33 -21.62
CA ASN A 305 -5.56 -2.35 -22.40
C ASN A 305 -6.77 -1.82 -21.61
N LYS A 306 -6.75 -0.53 -21.26
CA LYS A 306 -7.85 0.14 -20.54
C LYS A 306 -9.14 0.24 -21.36
N ASN A 307 -9.13 -0.04 -22.66
CA ASN A 307 -10.36 -0.08 -23.47
C ASN A 307 -11.08 -1.43 -23.40
N ARG A 308 -10.43 -2.46 -22.82
CA ARG A 308 -10.97 -3.82 -22.70
C ARG A 308 -11.38 -4.18 -21.27
N MET A 309 -11.75 -3.19 -20.45
CA MET A 309 -12.13 -3.41 -19.05
C MET A 309 -13.26 -4.44 -18.85
N PRO A 310 -14.34 -4.47 -19.68
CA PRO A 310 -15.36 -5.50 -19.53
C PRO A 310 -14.82 -6.92 -19.70
N GLU A 311 -13.95 -7.14 -20.68
CA GLU A 311 -13.28 -8.42 -20.91
C GLU A 311 -12.32 -8.75 -19.76
N ARG A 312 -11.61 -7.74 -19.24
CA ARG A 312 -10.70 -7.90 -18.09
C ARG A 312 -11.42 -8.39 -16.84
N PHE A 313 -12.54 -7.76 -16.50
CA PHE A 313 -13.35 -8.16 -15.36
C PHE A 313 -13.97 -9.55 -15.55
N ALA A 314 -14.40 -9.88 -16.77
CA ALA A 314 -14.89 -11.23 -17.09
C ALA A 314 -13.76 -12.26 -16.95
N LEU A 315 -12.56 -11.98 -17.46
CA LEU A 315 -11.40 -12.85 -17.36
C LEU A 315 -11.10 -13.21 -15.90
N ALA A 316 -11.01 -12.23 -15.01
CA ALA A 316 -10.72 -12.47 -13.60
C ALA A 316 -11.87 -13.18 -12.85
N ARG A 317 -13.12 -12.87 -13.18
CA ARG A 317 -14.30 -13.52 -12.57
C ARG A 317 -14.41 -14.99 -12.97
N ASP A 318 -14.17 -15.28 -14.24
CA ASP A 318 -14.46 -16.58 -14.84
C ASP A 318 -13.26 -17.55 -14.75
N ASN A 319 -12.07 -17.05 -14.37
CA ASN A 319 -10.84 -17.86 -14.25
C ASN A 319 -10.27 -17.80 -12.83
N LYS A 320 -10.55 -18.85 -12.06
CA LYS A 320 -9.92 -19.07 -10.75
C LYS A 320 -8.50 -19.59 -10.92
N LEU A 321 -7.59 -19.12 -10.08
CA LEU A 321 -6.18 -19.46 -10.12
C LEU A 321 -5.88 -20.82 -9.48
N PRO A 322 -4.90 -21.58 -9.99
CA PRO A 322 -4.42 -22.81 -9.34
C PRO A 322 -3.95 -22.57 -7.90
N THR A 323 -4.18 -23.53 -7.00
CA THR A 323 -3.76 -23.42 -5.59
C THR A 323 -2.25 -23.23 -5.44
N GLU A 324 -1.44 -23.87 -6.28
CA GLU A 324 0.03 -23.74 -6.26
C GLU A 324 0.48 -22.27 -6.45
N VAL A 325 -0.14 -21.56 -7.39
CA VAL A 325 0.17 -20.15 -7.68
C VAL A 325 -0.17 -19.27 -6.49
N MET A 326 -1.31 -19.52 -5.85
CA MET A 326 -1.73 -18.78 -4.65
C MET A 326 -0.75 -19.00 -3.49
N MET A 327 -0.21 -20.22 -3.36
CA MET A 327 0.79 -20.57 -2.34
C MET A 327 2.19 -20.04 -2.65
N ASP A 328 2.58 -19.94 -3.92
CA ASP A 328 3.84 -19.32 -4.33
C ASP A 328 3.84 -17.82 -4.03
N ILE A 329 2.71 -17.15 -4.27
CA ILE A 329 2.51 -15.74 -3.88
C ILE A 329 2.53 -15.62 -2.36
N SER A 330 1.82 -16.48 -1.62
CA SER A 330 1.86 -16.51 -0.15
C SER A 330 3.29 -16.63 0.37
N SER A 331 4.05 -17.59 -0.16
CA SER A 331 5.45 -17.82 0.19
C SER A 331 6.34 -16.60 -0.09
N THR A 332 6.06 -15.87 -1.17
CA THR A 332 6.77 -14.62 -1.50
C THR A 332 6.49 -13.53 -0.46
N TYR A 333 5.22 -13.32 -0.10
CA TYR A 333 4.81 -12.25 0.83
C TYR A 333 5.21 -12.56 2.28
N VAL A 334 4.96 -13.79 2.73
CA VAL A 334 5.36 -14.24 4.07
C VAL A 334 6.88 -14.27 4.15
N GLY A 335 7.57 -14.81 3.14
CA GLY A 335 9.02 -14.91 3.14
C GLY A 335 9.74 -13.55 3.20
N ILE A 336 9.27 -12.55 2.44
CA ILE A 336 9.87 -11.21 2.51
C ILE A 336 9.53 -10.50 3.82
N ALA A 337 8.32 -10.68 4.35
CA ALA A 337 7.96 -10.13 5.65
C ALA A 337 8.83 -10.70 6.77
N GLU A 338 9.00 -12.03 6.82
CA GLU A 338 9.85 -12.69 7.81
C GLU A 338 11.31 -12.25 7.74
N LYS A 339 11.84 -12.04 6.52
CA LYS A 339 13.17 -11.45 6.33
C LYS A 339 13.27 -10.05 6.93
N ILE A 340 12.29 -9.19 6.61
CA ILE A 340 12.26 -7.79 7.06
C ILE A 340 12.14 -7.70 8.59
N ILE A 341 11.22 -8.45 9.19
CA ILE A 341 10.97 -8.38 10.64
C ILE A 341 11.96 -9.23 11.45
N GLY A 342 12.75 -10.08 10.81
CA GLY A 342 13.78 -10.91 11.43
C GLY A 342 13.26 -12.11 12.24
N HIS A 343 11.97 -12.45 12.13
CA HIS A 343 11.34 -13.57 12.83
C HIS A 343 10.18 -14.16 12.01
N LYS A 344 9.71 -15.34 12.41
CA LYS A 344 8.59 -16.03 11.75
C LYS A 344 7.27 -15.30 11.98
N LEU A 345 6.44 -15.23 10.93
CA LEU A 345 5.11 -14.65 11.04
C LEU A 345 4.17 -15.61 11.75
N GLU A 346 3.45 -15.10 12.75
CA GLU A 346 2.36 -15.82 13.38
C GLU A 346 1.12 -15.70 12.49
N LEU A 347 0.80 -16.78 11.79
CA LEU A 347 -0.39 -16.85 10.95
C LEU A 347 -1.59 -17.31 11.77
N SER A 348 -2.68 -16.56 11.65
CA SER A 348 -3.94 -16.85 12.29
C SER A 348 -4.58 -18.12 11.72
N ALA A 349 -5.13 -18.96 12.59
CA ALA A 349 -5.85 -20.16 12.17
C ALA A 349 -7.31 -19.84 11.79
N ASN A 350 -7.89 -18.82 12.43
CA ASN A 350 -9.22 -18.31 12.15
C ASN A 350 -9.26 -16.79 12.34
N PRO A 351 -8.74 -16.01 11.37
CA PRO A 351 -8.53 -14.56 11.55
C PRO A 351 -9.81 -13.81 11.85
N LYS A 352 -10.92 -14.24 11.27
CA LYS A 352 -12.22 -13.60 11.51
C LYS A 352 -12.66 -13.74 12.97
N GLN A 353 -12.59 -14.95 13.52
CA GLN A 353 -12.98 -15.19 14.91
C GLN A 353 -12.00 -14.52 15.89
N GLU A 354 -10.70 -14.61 15.62
CA GLU A 354 -9.67 -13.99 16.46
C GLU A 354 -9.82 -12.46 16.51
N ILE A 355 -10.16 -11.81 15.39
CA ILE A 355 -10.49 -10.37 15.35
C ILE A 355 -11.74 -10.06 16.17
N ILE A 356 -12.79 -10.88 16.07
CA ILE A 356 -14.02 -10.67 16.85
C ILE A 356 -13.71 -10.77 18.35
N ASP A 357 -12.97 -11.79 18.75
CA ASP A 357 -12.68 -12.07 20.15
C ASP A 357 -11.82 -10.95 20.76
N ILE A 358 -10.78 -10.49 20.06
CA ILE A 358 -9.92 -9.42 20.58
C ILE A 358 -10.62 -8.07 20.64
N LEU A 359 -11.41 -7.70 19.62
CA LEU A 359 -12.14 -6.43 19.59
C LEU A 359 -13.28 -6.41 20.61
N ARG A 360 -13.90 -7.56 20.90
CA ARG A 360 -14.86 -7.71 22.01
C ARG A 360 -14.15 -7.58 23.36
N ALA A 361 -13.17 -8.44 23.61
CA ALA A 361 -12.61 -8.62 24.96
C ALA A 361 -11.72 -7.45 25.40
N GLN A 362 -10.94 -6.85 24.49
CA GLN A 362 -9.92 -5.86 24.86
C GLN A 362 -10.27 -4.42 24.47
N TYR A 363 -11.22 -4.24 23.55
CA TYR A 363 -11.61 -2.91 23.04
C TYR A 363 -13.09 -2.58 23.25
N GLY A 364 -13.95 -3.57 23.56
CA GLY A 364 -15.39 -3.34 23.80
C GLY A 364 -16.13 -2.79 22.59
N LEU A 365 -15.70 -3.17 21.37
CA LEU A 365 -16.24 -2.65 20.10
C LEU A 365 -17.27 -3.57 19.44
N ILE A 366 -17.48 -4.75 20.02
CA ILE A 366 -18.41 -5.77 19.56
C ILE A 366 -19.23 -6.21 20.76
N ASP A 367 -20.54 -6.32 20.57
CA ASP A 367 -21.48 -6.76 21.60
C ASP A 367 -21.39 -8.27 21.92
#